data_AF-A0A9P2P8T3-F1
#
_entry.id   AF-A0A9P2P8T3-F1
#
_cell.length_a   1.000
_cell.length_b   1.000
_cell.length_c   1.000
_cell.angle_alpha   90.00
_cell.angle_beta   90.00
_cell.angle_gamma   90.00
#
_symmetry.space_group_name_H-M   'P 1'
#
loop_
_entity.id
_entity.type
_entity.pdbx_description
1 polymer ?
#
loop_
_entity_poly.entity_id
_entity_poly.type
_entity_poly.pdbx_seq_one_letter_code
_entity_poly.pdbx_strand_id
1 'polypeptide(L)' 'MTSEKKVWPLGTNHTDSEGTPWKRDEQNNWWFWQENFGWSRYIGPVNQAFLDLRFEVVTEQ' A
#
# COMPACT_ATOMS: atom_id res chain seq x y z
N MET A 1 -26.25 -4.07 6.96
CA MET A 1 -25.12 -3.39 6.30
C MET A 1 -23.98 -4.39 6.29
N THR A 2 -23.79 -5.09 5.18
CA THR A 2 -22.64 -5.98 4.98
C THR A 2 -21.42 -5.09 4.80
N SER A 3 -20.57 -4.98 5.83
CA SER A 3 -19.23 -4.43 5.65
C SER A 3 -18.52 -5.31 4.63
N GLU A 4 -18.40 -4.86 3.40
CA GLU A 4 -17.59 -5.55 2.40
C GLU A 4 -16.16 -5.60 2.93
N LYS A 5 -15.68 -6.83 3.20
CA LYS A 5 -14.30 -7.05 3.63
C LYS A 5 -13.42 -6.63 2.45
N LYS A 6 -12.78 -5.46 2.56
CA LYS A 6 -11.86 -4.93 1.54
C LYS A 6 -10.79 -5.98 1.27
N VAL A 7 -10.80 -6.56 0.07
CA VAL A 7 -9.80 -7.53 -0.36
C VAL A 7 -8.62 -6.75 -0.91
N TRP A 8 -7.48 -6.84 -0.23
CA TRP A 8 -6.25 -6.21 -0.66
C TRP A 8 -5.54 -7.06 -1.73
N PRO A 9 -4.87 -6.44 -2.71
CA PRO A 9 -3.94 -7.15 -3.57
C PRO A 9 -2.88 -7.89 -2.76
N LEU A 10 -2.42 -9.04 -3.26
CA LEU A 10 -1.38 -9.81 -2.58
C LEU A 10 -0.11 -8.96 -2.40
N GLY A 11 0.39 -8.97 -1.16
CA GLY A 11 1.60 -8.26 -0.75
C GLY A 11 1.37 -6.83 -0.26
N THR A 12 0.12 -6.34 -0.21
CA THR A 12 -0.19 -5.08 0.49
C THR A 12 0.21 -5.18 1.96
N ASN A 13 1.04 -4.24 2.41
CA ASN A 13 1.39 -4.10 3.82
C ASN A 13 1.19 -2.65 4.32
N HIS A 14 0.83 -1.71 3.43
CA HIS A 14 0.47 -0.35 3.78
C HIS A 14 -0.73 0.15 2.97
N THR A 15 -1.37 1.21 3.41
CA THR A 15 -2.35 1.99 2.64
C THR A 15 -2.20 3.49 2.91
N ASP A 16 -2.81 4.34 2.09
CA ASP A 16 -2.91 5.78 2.33
C ASP A 16 -4.35 6.17 2.72
N SER A 17 -4.60 7.47 2.93
CA SER A 17 -5.91 8.00 3.32
C SER A 17 -7.02 7.71 2.30
N GLU A 18 -6.64 7.56 1.02
CA GLU A 18 -7.56 7.25 -0.07
C GLU A 18 -7.81 5.75 -0.20
N GLY A 19 -7.14 4.94 0.62
CA GLY A 19 -7.25 3.50 0.60
C GLY A 19 -6.51 2.85 -0.58
N THR A 20 -5.56 3.54 -1.20
CA THR A 20 -4.69 2.95 -2.23
C THR A 20 -3.83 1.86 -1.57
N PRO A 21 -3.73 0.65 -2.14
CA PRO A 21 -2.83 -0.37 -1.62
C PRO A 21 -1.37 0.00 -1.89
N TRP A 22 -0.56 -0.05 -0.85
CA TRP A 22 0.89 0.17 -0.92
C TRP A 22 1.63 -1.06 -0.39
N LYS A 23 2.88 -1.23 -0.87
CA LYS A 23 3.82 -2.12 -0.21
C LYS A 23 5.22 -1.54 -0.10
N ARG A 24 5.87 -1.83 1.02
CA ARG A 24 7.32 -1.71 1.21
C ARG A 24 7.93 -3.11 1.14
N ASP A 25 8.86 -3.33 0.21
CA ASP A 25 9.57 -4.61 0.10
C ASP A 25 10.79 -4.68 1.04
N GLU A 26 11.45 -5.84 1.06
CA GLU A 26 12.62 -6.11 1.90
C GLU A 26 13.84 -5.23 1.57
N GLN A 27 13.86 -4.63 0.37
CA GLN A 27 14.90 -3.70 -0.08
C GLN A 27 14.52 -2.23 0.17
N ASN A 28 13.45 -1.99 0.95
CA ASN A 28 12.88 -0.67 1.23
C ASN A 28 12.37 0.08 -0.01
N ASN A 29 12.07 -0.61 -1.11
CA ASN A 29 11.39 0.03 -2.22
C ASN A 29 9.89 0.13 -1.94
N TRP A 30 9.31 1.24 -2.37
CA TRP A 30 7.89 1.49 -2.28
C TRP A 30 7.20 1.22 -3.60
N TRP A 31 6.03 0.60 -3.51
CA TRP A 31 5.19 0.26 -4.64
C TRP A 31 3.74 0.62 -4.33
N PHE A 32 3.00 1.01 -5.35
CA PHE A 32 1.56 1.25 -5.26
C PHE A 32 0.83 0.37 -6.28
N TRP A 33 -0.38 -0.03 -5.91
CA TRP A 33 -1.22 -0.83 -6.80
C TRP A 33 -1.94 0.08 -7.79
N GLN A 34 -1.86 -0.29 -9.06
CA GLN A 34 -2.66 0.31 -10.13
C GLN A 34 -3.61 -0.75 -10.66
N GLU A 35 -4.91 -0.44 -10.68
CA GLU A 35 -5.90 -1.31 -11.31
C GLU A 35 -5.50 -1.58 -12.77
N ASN A 36 -5.61 -2.84 -13.21
CA ASN A 36 -5.22 -3.34 -14.54
C ASN A 36 -3.71 -3.40 -14.85
N PHE A 37 -2.84 -2.78 -14.05
CA PHE A 37 -1.37 -2.81 -14.26
C PHE A 37 -0.61 -3.54 -13.15
N GLY A 38 -1.20 -3.64 -11.96
CA GLY A 38 -0.61 -4.26 -10.79
C GLY A 38 0.39 -3.35 -10.06
N TRP A 39 1.40 -3.96 -9.43
CA TRP A 39 2.38 -3.22 -8.63
C TRP A 39 3.32 -2.39 -9.50
N SER A 40 3.34 -1.09 -9.25
CA SER A 40 4.24 -0.14 -9.92
C SER A 40 5.16 0.53 -8.90
N ARG A 41 6.43 0.71 -9.28
CA ARG A 41 7.45 1.25 -8.39
C ARG A 41 7.24 2.76 -8.21
N TYR A 42 7.21 3.21 -6.96
CA TYR A 42 7.31 4.62 -6.65
C TYR A 42 8.76 5.06 -6.79
N ILE A 43 8.99 6.11 -7.58
CA ILE A 43 10.33 6.64 -7.91
C ILE A 43 10.59 8.03 -7.31
N GLY A 44 9.67 8.53 -6.49
CA GLY A 44 9.83 9.82 -5.81
C GLY A 44 10.63 9.72 -4.51
N PRO A 45 10.91 10.87 -3.85
CA PRO A 45 11.58 10.90 -2.56
C PRO A 45 10.78 10.18 -1.47
N VAL A 46 11.46 9.36 -0.68
CA VAL A 46 10.89 8.69 0.50
C VAL A 46 11.36 9.46 1.74
N ASN A 47 10.62 10.50 2.12
CA ASN A 47 10.88 11.33 3.30
C ASN A 47 9.81 11.11 4.39
N GLN A 48 9.93 11.78 5.53
CA GLN A 48 8.98 11.62 6.64
C GLN A 48 7.53 11.92 6.22
N ALA A 49 7.29 12.96 5.42
CA ALA A 49 5.95 13.29 4.95
C ALA A 49 5.35 12.19 4.06
N PHE A 50 6.17 11.51 3.25
CA PHE A 50 5.71 10.32 2.51
C PHE A 50 5.34 9.18 3.46
N LEU A 51 6.17 8.91 4.48
CA LEU A 51 5.97 7.82 5.45
C LEU A 51 4.76 8.06 6.36
N ASP A 52 4.53 9.30 6.80
CA ASP A 52 3.41 9.68 7.67
C ASP A 52 2.04 9.44 7.00
N LEU A 53 2.03 9.35 5.67
CA LEU A 53 0.85 9.06 4.85
C LEU A 53 0.77 7.57 4.45
N ARG A 54 1.55 6.69 5.07
CA ARG A 54 1.53 5.23 4.82
C ARG A 54 1.21 4.50 6.11
N PHE A 55 -0.04 4.07 6.25
CA PHE A 55 -0.53 3.34 7.40
C PHE A 55 -0.33 1.84 7.17
N GLU A 56 0.30 1.15 8.13
CA GLU A 56 0.42 -0.31 8.06
C GLU A 56 -0.98 -0.95 8.04
N VAL A 57 -1.16 -1.91 7.13
CA VAL A 57 -2.37 -2.74 7.13
C VAL A 57 -2.10 -3.92 8.03
N VAL A 58 -2.87 -4.05 9.11
CA VAL A 58 -2.90 -5.28 9.91
C VAL A 58 -3.63 -6.33 9.09
N THR A 59 -2.89 -7.11 8.32
CA THR A 59 -3.41 -8.35 7.74
C THR A 59 -3.34 -9.41 8.83
N GLU A 60 -4.49 -9.79 9.39
CA GLU A 60 -4.60 -11.08 10.08
C GLU A 60 -4.29 -12.15 9.03
N GLN A 61 -3.07 -12.72 9.09
CA GLN A 61 -2.63 -13.81 8.22
C GLN A 61 -3.29 -15.13 8.59
#